data_AF-A0A428YCI9-F1
#
_entry.id   AF-A0A428YCI9-F1
#
_cell.length_a   1.000
_cell.length_b   1.000
_cell.length_c   1.000
_cell.angle_alpha   90.00
_cell.angle_beta   90.00
_cell.angle_gamma   90.00
#
_symmetry.space_group_name_H-M   'P 1'
#
loop_
_entity.id
_entity.type
_entity.pdbx_description
1 polymer ?
#
loop_
_entity_poly.entity_id
_entity_poly.type
_entity_poly.pdbx_seq_one_letter_code
_entity_poly.pdbx_strand_id
1 'polypeptide(L)'
;MSEPALVGVINADGTFTARYLHWAGTPTDTVAALRTIWADHFGRDTAALTVALLDRDWDRLCPACRHCQTKAIPVTVTGVGHALAAAQPPVQGRIATAERHGYTEWMYLIDDEARTVRVYEATVHDRWLLHSEHPLSHGAPPATARRYRRGDRVAVEYLDDPDEPLRPGDQGTVMRDQPPGSHTVTVVWDDGTILSMLLDCGDGIRLLTPSPDATTPGEQSR
;
A
#
# COMPACT_ATOMS: atom_id res chain seq x y z
N MET A 1 -7.52 -9.81 14.03
CA MET A 1 -8.56 -10.21 13.05
C MET A 1 -8.73 -9.02 12.14
N SER A 2 -8.65 -9.19 10.82
CA SER A 2 -8.90 -8.05 9.90
C SER A 2 -10.41 -7.82 9.88
N GLU A 3 -10.80 -6.59 10.22
CA GLU A 3 -12.19 -6.19 10.32
C GLU A 3 -12.64 -5.54 9.00
N PRO A 4 -13.93 -5.65 8.67
CA PRO A 4 -14.43 -5.06 7.44
C PRO A 4 -14.29 -3.53 7.45
N ALA A 5 -14.12 -2.97 6.26
CA ALA A 5 -14.01 -1.54 6.06
C ALA A 5 -14.86 -1.09 4.87
N LEU A 6 -14.84 0.21 4.64
CA LEU A 6 -15.39 0.84 3.44
C LEU A 6 -14.26 1.43 2.60
N VAL A 7 -14.35 1.31 1.28
CA VAL A 7 -13.44 1.95 0.33
C VAL A 7 -14.22 2.68 -0.74
N GLY A 8 -13.85 3.91 -1.07
CA GLY A 8 -14.66 4.72 -1.97
C GLY A 8 -14.12 6.10 -2.27
N VAL A 9 -15.03 7.04 -2.51
CA VAL A 9 -14.74 8.42 -2.86
C VAL A 9 -15.38 9.40 -1.90
N ILE A 10 -14.72 10.54 -1.69
CA ILE A 10 -15.26 11.69 -0.98
C ILE A 10 -15.30 12.91 -1.89
N ASN A 11 -16.40 13.64 -1.84
CA ASN A 11 -16.55 14.93 -2.50
C ASN A 11 -16.15 16.08 -1.54
N ALA A 12 -15.82 17.23 -2.11
CA ALA A 12 -15.45 18.43 -1.34
C ALA A 12 -16.53 18.88 -0.32
N ASP A 13 -17.80 18.54 -0.54
CA ASP A 13 -18.92 18.84 0.36
C ASP A 13 -19.07 17.82 1.52
N GLY A 14 -18.14 16.87 1.63
CA GLY A 14 -18.12 15.83 2.65
C GLY A 14 -19.12 14.69 2.41
N THR A 15 -19.77 14.65 1.25
CA THR A 15 -20.54 13.46 0.83
C THR A 15 -19.60 12.38 0.30
N PHE A 16 -19.96 11.13 0.52
CA PHE A 16 -19.17 9.99 0.06
C PHE A 16 -20.05 8.91 -0.59
N THR A 17 -19.41 8.12 -1.46
CA THR A 17 -19.95 6.86 -1.96
C THR A 17 -18.86 5.80 -1.77
N ALA A 18 -19.18 4.67 -1.16
CA ALA A 18 -18.22 3.62 -0.83
C ALA A 18 -18.77 2.21 -1.02
N ARG A 19 -17.86 1.28 -1.23
CA ARG A 19 -18.11 -0.17 -1.34
C ARG A 19 -17.52 -0.89 -0.16
N TYR A 20 -18.03 -2.09 0.09
CA TYR A 20 -17.54 -2.91 1.18
C TYR A 20 -16.17 -3.50 0.84
N LEU A 21 -15.27 -3.51 1.82
CA LEU A 21 -13.97 -4.17 1.77
C LEU A 21 -13.91 -5.16 2.93
N HIS A 22 -14.09 -6.45 2.65
CA HIS A 22 -14.28 -7.48 3.67
C HIS A 22 -13.04 -7.68 4.55
N TRP A 23 -11.86 -7.67 3.93
CA TRP A 23 -10.58 -7.77 4.60
C TRP A 23 -9.75 -6.53 4.28
N ALA A 24 -10.00 -5.46 5.03
CA ALA A 24 -9.08 -4.35 5.05
C ALA A 24 -7.91 -4.71 5.98
N GLY A 25 -6.70 -4.63 5.47
CA GLY A 25 -5.51 -4.67 6.32
C GLY A 25 -5.48 -3.46 7.25
N THR A 26 -4.32 -3.18 7.82
CA THR A 26 -4.12 -1.92 8.54
C THR A 26 -4.30 -0.72 7.58
N PRO A 27 -4.50 0.51 8.09
CA PRO A 27 -4.54 1.68 7.23
C PRO A 27 -3.31 1.87 6.36
N THR A 28 -2.15 1.52 6.92
CA THR A 28 -0.87 1.39 6.23
C THR A 28 -0.98 0.50 4.99
N ASP A 29 -1.41 -0.76 5.15
CA ASP A 29 -1.50 -1.74 4.05
C ASP A 29 -2.46 -1.29 2.96
N THR A 30 -3.63 -0.80 3.37
CA THR A 30 -4.70 -0.43 2.44
C THR A 30 -4.32 0.80 1.63
N VAL A 31 -3.69 1.80 2.25
CA VAL A 31 -3.18 3.00 1.56
C VAL A 31 -2.05 2.64 0.60
N ALA A 32 -1.12 1.76 1.00
CA ALA A 32 -0.06 1.28 0.13
C ALA A 32 -0.62 0.52 -1.09
N ALA A 33 -1.57 -0.40 -0.87
CA ALA A 33 -2.26 -1.11 -1.95
C ALA A 33 -2.94 -0.14 -2.92
N LEU A 34 -3.69 0.85 -2.41
CA LEU A 34 -4.35 1.86 -3.24
C LEU A 34 -3.36 2.67 -4.08
N ARG A 35 -2.19 3.03 -3.54
CA ARG A 35 -1.13 3.73 -4.27
C ARG A 35 -0.55 2.88 -5.40
N THR A 36 -0.26 1.61 -5.15
CA THR A 36 0.26 0.67 -6.15
C THR A 36 -0.77 0.44 -7.25
N ILE A 37 -2.04 0.18 -6.89
CA ILE A 37 -3.15 0.05 -7.85
C ILE A 37 -3.23 1.30 -8.72
N TRP A 38 -3.26 2.48 -8.09
CA TRP A 38 -3.35 3.77 -8.77
C TRP A 38 -2.21 4.00 -9.76
N ALA A 39 -0.97 3.81 -9.33
CA ALA A 39 0.21 4.08 -10.13
C ALA A 39 0.39 3.08 -11.27
N ASP A 40 0.28 1.79 -10.98
CA ASP A 40 0.73 0.73 -11.89
C ASP A 40 -0.39 0.23 -12.81
N HIS A 41 -1.65 0.30 -12.37
CA HIS A 41 -2.78 -0.25 -13.12
C HIS A 41 -3.71 0.80 -13.70
N PHE A 42 -3.78 1.98 -13.09
CA PHE A 42 -4.56 3.11 -13.61
C PHE A 42 -3.68 4.22 -14.18
N GLY A 43 -2.35 4.05 -14.23
CA GLY A 43 -1.46 5.04 -14.82
C GLY A 43 -1.56 6.42 -14.14
N ARG A 44 -1.85 6.43 -12.83
CA ARG A 44 -2.12 7.62 -12.02
C ARG A 44 -3.41 8.37 -12.37
N ASP A 45 -4.35 7.72 -13.06
CA ASP A 45 -5.71 8.22 -13.28
C ASP A 45 -6.60 7.92 -12.07
N THR A 46 -6.82 8.95 -11.25
CA THR A 46 -7.64 8.85 -10.04
C THR A 46 -9.13 8.64 -10.35
N ALA A 47 -9.64 9.22 -11.45
CA ALA A 47 -11.04 9.03 -11.86
C ALA A 47 -11.29 7.58 -12.31
N ALA A 48 -10.37 7.00 -13.09
CA ALA A 48 -10.49 5.62 -13.51
C ALA A 48 -10.39 4.63 -12.33
N LEU A 49 -9.49 4.88 -11.37
CA LEU A 49 -9.38 4.10 -10.14
C LEU A 49 -10.68 4.13 -9.33
N THR A 50 -11.24 5.32 -9.13
CA THR A 50 -12.44 5.47 -8.31
C THR A 50 -13.67 4.82 -8.93
N VAL A 51 -13.84 4.93 -10.25
CA VAL A 51 -14.88 4.17 -10.98
C VAL A 51 -14.70 2.67 -10.77
N ALA A 52 -13.47 2.15 -10.87
CA ALA A 52 -13.21 0.73 -10.69
C ALA A 52 -13.50 0.27 -9.25
N LEU A 53 -13.10 1.05 -8.24
CA LEU A 53 -13.38 0.74 -6.83
C LEU A 53 -14.88 0.72 -6.54
N LEU A 54 -15.66 1.59 -7.19
CA LEU A 54 -17.10 1.69 -6.99
C LEU A 54 -17.93 0.70 -7.83
N ASP A 55 -17.31 -0.09 -8.71
CA ASP A 55 -18.02 -1.06 -9.54
C ASP A 55 -18.52 -2.28 -8.75
N ARG A 56 -17.82 -2.65 -7.67
CA ARG A 56 -18.05 -3.91 -6.94
C ARG A 56 -17.64 -3.82 -5.47
N ASP A 57 -18.12 -4.77 -4.69
CA ASP A 57 -17.59 -5.00 -3.35
C ASP A 57 -16.30 -5.84 -3.42
N TRP A 58 -15.39 -5.56 -2.50
CA TRP A 58 -14.07 -6.13 -2.46
C TRP A 58 -13.96 -7.12 -1.31
N ASP A 59 -13.45 -8.31 -1.60
CA ASP A 59 -12.98 -9.20 -0.56
C ASP A 59 -11.70 -8.63 0.04
N ARG A 60 -10.73 -8.28 -0.83
CA ARG A 60 -9.47 -7.65 -0.45
C ARG A 60 -8.82 -6.89 -1.62
N LEU A 61 -8.13 -5.80 -1.31
CA LEU A 61 -7.23 -5.15 -2.26
C LEU A 61 -5.85 -5.82 -2.18
N CYS A 62 -5.35 -6.36 -3.29
CA CYS A 62 -3.97 -6.82 -3.39
C CYS A 62 -3.48 -6.74 -4.85
N PRO A 63 -2.83 -5.65 -5.27
CA PRO A 63 -2.30 -5.50 -6.63
C PRO A 63 -1.13 -6.45 -6.95
N ALA A 64 -0.28 -6.74 -5.95
CA ALA A 64 0.96 -7.51 -6.12
C ALA A 64 0.76 -9.04 -6.13
N CYS A 65 -0.40 -9.53 -5.69
CA CYS A 65 -0.54 -10.93 -5.33
C CYS A 65 -0.74 -11.88 -6.54
N ARG A 66 0.35 -12.26 -7.24
CA ARG A 66 0.38 -13.50 -8.05
C ARG A 66 0.19 -14.76 -7.18
N HIS A 67 0.53 -14.68 -5.88
CA HIS A 67 0.46 -15.78 -4.92
C HIS A 67 -0.87 -15.92 -4.15
N CYS A 68 -1.79 -14.94 -4.18
CA CYS A 68 -3.12 -15.08 -3.58
C CYS A 68 -4.10 -15.93 -4.41
N GLN A 69 -3.60 -16.65 -5.41
CA GLN A 69 -4.38 -17.57 -6.25
C GLN A 69 -4.71 -18.91 -5.56
N THR A 70 -4.48 -19.06 -4.26
CA THR A 70 -4.82 -20.29 -3.55
C THR A 70 -6.30 -20.34 -3.18
N LYS A 71 -7.05 -21.05 -4.03
CA LYS A 71 -8.34 -21.73 -3.84
C LYS A 71 -9.46 -20.96 -3.11
N ALA A 72 -10.50 -20.65 -3.91
CA ALA A 72 -11.89 -20.37 -3.54
C ALA A 72 -12.37 -18.91 -3.42
N ILE A 73 -11.74 -17.94 -4.10
CA ILE A 73 -12.34 -16.61 -4.29
C ILE A 73 -12.80 -16.43 -5.75
N PRO A 74 -14.10 -16.16 -6.02
CA PRO A 74 -14.68 -16.35 -7.34
C PRO A 74 -14.36 -15.25 -8.38
N VAL A 75 -13.97 -14.04 -7.98
CA VAL A 75 -13.75 -12.93 -8.92
C VAL A 75 -12.43 -12.20 -8.64
N THR A 76 -11.39 -12.52 -9.41
CA THR A 76 -10.13 -11.77 -9.39
C THR A 76 -10.18 -10.62 -10.39
N VAL A 77 -9.79 -9.43 -9.95
CA VAL A 77 -9.60 -8.25 -10.80
C VAL A 77 -8.11 -7.98 -10.90
N THR A 78 -7.56 -8.23 -12.08
CA THR A 78 -6.13 -8.05 -12.36
C THR A 78 -5.67 -6.66 -11.95
N GLY A 79 -4.65 -6.61 -11.09
CA GLY A 79 -4.05 -5.36 -10.65
C GLY A 79 -4.81 -4.59 -9.58
N VAL A 80 -5.94 -5.12 -9.09
CA VAL A 80 -6.71 -4.49 -8.00
C VAL A 80 -6.82 -5.42 -6.80
N GLY A 81 -7.27 -6.65 -7.02
CA GLY A 81 -7.41 -7.63 -5.95
C GLY A 81 -8.55 -8.61 -6.19
N HIS A 82 -9.25 -8.98 -5.13
CA HIS A 82 -10.35 -9.94 -5.17
C HIS A 82 -11.66 -9.27 -4.81
N ALA A 83 -12.69 -9.56 -5.61
CA ALA A 83 -14.03 -9.05 -5.42
C ALA A 83 -14.98 -10.13 -4.92
N LEU A 84 -16.02 -9.70 -4.21
CA LEU A 84 -17.14 -10.56 -3.86
C LEU A 84 -17.98 -10.84 -5.11
N ALA A 85 -18.54 -12.05 -5.21
CA ALA A 85 -19.38 -12.44 -6.36
C ALA A 85 -20.69 -11.64 -6.45
N ALA A 86 -21.20 -11.18 -5.31
CA ALA A 86 -22.38 -10.34 -5.24
C ALA A 86 -21.99 -8.98 -4.65
N ALA A 87 -22.41 -7.91 -5.31
CA ALA A 87 -22.27 -6.56 -4.81
C ALA A 87 -23.58 -6.12 -4.14
N GLN A 88 -23.47 -5.58 -2.93
CA GLN A 88 -24.54 -4.81 -2.30
C GLN A 88 -24.62 -3.42 -2.95
N PRO A 89 -25.71 -2.67 -2.77
CA PRO A 89 -25.72 -1.26 -3.15
C PRO A 89 -24.58 -0.49 -2.47
N PRO A 90 -23.96 0.49 -3.15
CA PRO A 90 -22.92 1.29 -2.51
C PRO A 90 -23.48 2.05 -1.31
N VAL A 91 -22.68 2.16 -0.26
CA VAL A 91 -23.00 2.97 0.92
C VAL A 91 -22.78 4.43 0.55
N GLN A 92 -23.78 5.26 0.83
CA GLN A 92 -23.73 6.70 0.58
C GLN A 92 -24.07 7.46 1.86
N GLY A 93 -23.43 8.60 2.05
CA GLY A 93 -23.68 9.42 3.22
C GLY A 93 -22.90 10.72 3.23
N ARG A 94 -22.97 11.42 4.35
CA ARG A 94 -22.15 12.60 4.65
C ARG A 94 -21.32 12.30 5.88
N ILE A 95 -20.00 12.50 5.82
CA ILE A 95 -19.07 12.13 6.91
C ILE A 95 -19.50 12.70 8.26
N ALA A 96 -19.94 13.96 8.30
CA ALA A 96 -20.33 14.63 9.53
C ALA A 96 -21.54 14.00 10.25
N THR A 97 -22.37 13.23 9.55
CA THR A 97 -23.62 12.67 10.08
C THR A 97 -23.74 11.16 9.86
N ALA A 98 -22.77 10.54 9.21
CA ALA A 98 -22.81 9.12 8.91
C ALA A 98 -22.52 8.32 10.17
N GLU A 99 -23.41 7.38 10.47
CA GLU A 99 -23.22 6.39 11.52
C GLU A 99 -22.26 5.29 11.05
N ARG A 100 -21.71 4.54 12.02
CA ARG A 100 -20.91 3.35 11.72
C ARG A 100 -21.78 2.30 11.03
N HIS A 101 -21.31 1.75 9.92
CA HIS A 101 -22.05 0.75 9.17
C HIS A 101 -21.74 -0.67 9.65
N GLY A 102 -22.54 -1.19 10.58
CA GLY A 102 -22.33 -2.54 11.12
C GLY A 102 -21.07 -2.64 11.98
N TYR A 103 -20.17 -3.57 11.62
CA TYR A 103 -18.88 -3.79 12.29
C TYR A 103 -17.71 -3.09 11.58
N THR A 104 -17.96 -2.12 10.71
CA THR A 104 -16.87 -1.45 9.99
C THR A 104 -16.10 -0.51 10.91
N GLU A 105 -14.80 -0.73 11.03
CA GLU A 105 -13.91 0.11 11.86
C GLU A 105 -13.29 1.26 11.07
N TRP A 106 -12.97 0.98 9.81
CA TRP A 106 -12.20 1.86 8.93
C TRP A 106 -12.98 2.25 7.68
N MET A 107 -12.67 3.44 7.17
CA MET A 107 -13.14 3.91 5.86
C MET A 107 -12.02 4.64 5.12
N TYR A 108 -11.78 4.23 3.88
CA TYR A 108 -10.73 4.72 2.99
C TYR A 108 -11.37 5.46 1.82
N LEU A 109 -11.36 6.79 1.85
CA LEU A 109 -11.99 7.60 0.81
C LEU A 109 -10.95 8.34 -0.01
N ILE A 110 -11.02 8.17 -1.33
CA ILE A 110 -10.21 8.91 -2.29
C ILE A 110 -10.87 10.26 -2.54
N ASP A 111 -10.11 11.33 -2.31
CA ASP A 111 -10.41 12.67 -2.77
C ASP A 111 -9.74 12.86 -4.13
N ASP A 112 -10.54 12.88 -5.20
CA ASP A 112 -10.05 12.96 -6.59
C ASP A 112 -9.33 14.28 -6.88
N GLU A 113 -9.87 15.38 -6.35
CA GLU A 113 -9.33 16.73 -6.54
C GLU A 113 -8.00 16.89 -5.79
N ALA A 114 -7.97 16.49 -4.52
CA ALA A 114 -6.75 16.55 -3.71
C ALA A 114 -5.74 15.45 -4.06
N ARG A 115 -6.18 14.39 -4.78
CA ARG A 115 -5.42 13.15 -5.02
C ARG A 115 -4.86 12.55 -3.74
N THR A 116 -5.70 12.49 -2.71
CA THR A 116 -5.37 11.91 -1.41
C THR A 116 -6.29 10.75 -1.07
N VAL A 117 -5.82 9.86 -0.20
CA VAL A 117 -6.64 8.90 0.54
C VAL A 117 -6.84 9.45 1.95
N ARG A 118 -8.09 9.68 2.32
CA ARG A 118 -8.51 10.00 3.69
C ARG A 118 -8.94 8.74 4.41
N VAL A 119 -8.33 8.49 5.56
CA VAL A 119 -8.63 7.36 6.43
C VAL A 119 -9.49 7.86 7.57
N TYR A 120 -10.66 7.26 7.76
CA TYR A 120 -11.55 7.53 8.88
C TYR A 120 -11.65 6.31 9.79
N GLU A 121 -11.80 6.56 11.08
CA GLU A 121 -11.99 5.56 12.12
C GLU A 121 -13.33 5.80 12.83
N ALA A 122 -14.07 4.72 13.11
CA ALA A 122 -15.33 4.79 13.86
C ALA A 122 -15.28 4.08 15.23
N THR A 123 -14.39 3.10 15.44
CA THR A 123 -14.42 2.16 16.57
C THR A 123 -14.45 2.82 17.94
N VAL A 124 -13.67 3.88 18.16
CA VAL A 124 -13.55 4.56 19.46
C VAL A 124 -14.55 5.71 19.65
N HIS A 125 -15.30 6.08 18.62
CA HIS A 125 -16.07 7.33 18.61
C HIS A 125 -17.54 7.17 18.20
N ASP A 126 -17.95 5.99 17.75
CA ASP A 126 -19.28 5.71 17.18
C ASP A 126 -19.69 6.66 16.04
N ARG A 127 -18.70 7.34 15.44
CA ARG A 127 -18.83 8.28 14.32
C ARG A 127 -17.53 8.30 13.54
N TRP A 128 -17.61 8.64 12.27
CA TRP A 128 -16.43 8.76 11.41
C TRP A 128 -15.61 10.00 11.75
N LEU A 129 -14.43 9.80 12.32
CA LEU A 129 -13.44 10.87 12.50
C LEU A 129 -12.25 10.65 11.56
N LEU A 130 -11.74 11.73 10.99
CA LEU A 130 -10.54 11.68 10.16
C LEU A 130 -9.36 11.25 11.04
N HIS A 131 -8.80 10.08 10.75
CA HIS A 131 -7.63 9.54 11.41
C HIS A 131 -6.35 10.03 10.72
N SER A 132 -6.28 9.95 9.39
CA SER A 132 -5.11 10.41 8.63
C SER A 132 -5.42 10.74 7.16
N GLU A 133 -4.56 11.52 6.51
CA GLU A 133 -4.65 11.87 5.09
C GLU A 133 -3.31 11.60 4.39
N HIS A 134 -3.37 11.00 3.20
CA HIS A 134 -2.21 10.46 2.50
C HIS A 134 -2.24 10.83 1.02
N PRO A 135 -1.20 11.45 0.44
CA PRO A 135 -1.15 11.64 -1.00
C PRO A 135 -1.09 10.30 -1.75
N LEU A 136 -1.89 10.14 -2.81
CA LEU A 136 -1.78 9.01 -3.75
C LEU A 136 -0.44 9.06 -4.51
N SER A 137 0.03 10.27 -4.81
CA SER A 137 1.31 10.53 -5.47
C SER A 137 2.52 10.15 -4.63
N HIS A 138 2.36 10.00 -3.32
CA HIS A 138 3.39 9.47 -2.43
C HIS A 138 3.38 7.93 -2.48
N GLY A 139 3.45 7.39 -3.69
CA GLY A 139 3.69 5.97 -3.94
C GLY A 139 5.19 5.74 -4.11
N ALA A 140 5.64 4.60 -3.59
CA ALA A 140 6.84 3.83 -3.88
C ALA A 140 7.97 4.50 -4.70
N PRO A 141 9.25 4.31 -4.30
CA PRO A 141 10.38 4.74 -5.13
C PRO A 141 10.19 4.23 -6.58
N PRO A 142 10.51 5.05 -7.59
CA PRO A 142 10.16 4.77 -8.97
C PRO A 142 10.61 3.37 -9.41
N ALA A 143 9.78 2.72 -10.24
CA ALA A 143 10.09 1.52 -11.02
C ALA A 143 11.26 1.70 -12.03
N THR A 144 12.13 2.69 -11.84
CA THR A 144 13.56 2.58 -12.15
C THR A 144 14.26 1.94 -10.95
N ALA A 145 13.83 0.74 -10.58
CA ALA A 145 14.34 0.04 -9.40
C ALA A 145 15.84 -0.21 -9.59
N ARG A 146 16.66 0.63 -8.96
CA ARG A 146 18.06 0.29 -8.72
C ARG A 146 18.06 -1.07 -8.04
N ARG A 147 18.71 -2.06 -8.65
CA ARG A 147 18.92 -3.34 -7.99
C ARG A 147 19.90 -3.16 -6.84
N TYR A 148 19.49 -3.59 -5.66
CA TYR A 148 20.37 -3.61 -4.51
C TYR A 148 21.44 -4.68 -4.71
N ARG A 149 22.69 -4.28 -4.49
CA ARG A 149 23.85 -5.17 -4.58
C ARG A 149 24.31 -5.58 -3.20
N ARG A 150 24.96 -6.74 -3.10
CA ARG A 150 25.66 -7.13 -1.90
C ARG A 150 26.63 -6.02 -1.47
N GLY A 151 26.54 -5.64 -0.19
CA GLY A 151 27.36 -4.57 0.39
C GLY A 151 26.77 -3.17 0.25
N ASP A 152 25.65 -2.98 -0.45
CA ASP A 152 24.90 -1.73 -0.41
C ASP A 152 24.44 -1.44 1.02
N ARG A 153 24.66 -0.20 1.47
CA ARG A 153 24.22 0.32 2.75
C ARG A 153 22.85 0.96 2.60
N VAL A 154 21.90 0.54 3.41
CA VAL A 154 20.51 0.98 3.33
C VAL A 154 20.00 1.44 4.69
N ALA A 155 18.96 2.25 4.67
CA ALA A 155 18.13 2.55 5.83
C ALA A 155 16.70 2.15 5.53
N VAL A 156 15.98 1.69 6.55
CA VAL A 156 14.52 1.58 6.51
C VAL A 156 13.96 2.98 6.25
N GLU A 157 13.19 3.10 5.18
CA GLU A 157 12.37 4.27 4.90
C GLU A 157 10.96 4.06 5.46
N TYR A 158 10.44 2.84 5.34
CA TYR A 158 9.12 2.45 5.78
C TYR A 158 9.03 0.93 5.98
N LEU A 159 8.20 0.48 6.92
CA LEU A 159 7.85 -0.93 7.17
C LEU A 159 6.34 -1.05 7.27
N ASP A 160 5.80 -2.15 6.75
CA ASP A 160 4.38 -2.46 6.82
C ASP A 160 3.97 -3.21 8.10
N ASP A 161 4.87 -3.99 8.69
CA ASP A 161 4.63 -4.77 9.92
C ASP A 161 4.97 -3.98 11.21
N PRO A 162 3.98 -3.62 12.06
CA PRO A 162 4.22 -2.93 13.32
C PRO A 162 4.89 -3.80 14.40
N ASP A 163 4.82 -5.14 14.26
CA ASP A 163 5.43 -6.10 15.17
C ASP A 163 6.89 -6.43 14.77
N GLU A 164 7.34 -5.98 13.59
CA GLU A 164 8.75 -6.03 13.25
C GLU A 164 9.58 -5.14 14.19
N PRO A 165 10.77 -5.58 14.62
CA PRO A 165 11.60 -4.82 15.55
C PRO A 165 12.23 -3.57 14.93
N LEU A 166 12.28 -3.50 13.59
CA LEU A 166 12.91 -2.42 12.85
C LEU A 166 12.04 -1.16 12.84
N ARG A 167 12.66 0.01 12.72
CA ARG A 167 12.01 1.33 12.69
C ARG A 167 12.55 2.16 11.52
N PRO A 168 11.76 3.11 10.99
CA PRO A 168 12.27 4.07 10.01
C PRO A 168 13.56 4.74 10.48
N GLY A 169 14.59 4.68 9.64
CA GLY A 169 15.95 5.15 9.93
C GLY A 169 16.94 4.06 10.33
N ASP A 170 16.47 2.88 10.76
CA ASP A 170 17.34 1.76 11.09
C ASP A 170 18.14 1.32 9.88
N GLN A 171 19.42 1.03 10.09
CA GLN A 171 20.37 0.83 9.01
C GLN A 171 20.84 -0.61 8.92
N GLY A 172 21.17 -1.01 7.71
CA GLY A 172 21.62 -2.36 7.43
C GLY A 172 22.42 -2.45 6.14
N THR A 173 23.01 -3.62 5.94
CA THR A 173 23.84 -3.93 4.79
C THR A 173 23.23 -5.08 4.00
N VAL A 174 23.05 -4.87 2.70
CA VAL A 174 22.45 -5.87 1.81
C VAL A 174 23.35 -7.11 1.75
N MET A 175 22.77 -8.25 2.12
CA MET A 175 23.51 -9.50 2.29
C MET A 175 23.90 -10.14 0.96
N ARG A 176 23.06 -10.01 -0.07
CA ARG A 176 23.21 -10.64 -1.38
C ARG A 176 22.62 -9.77 -2.48
N ASP A 177 23.13 -9.95 -3.71
CA ASP A 177 22.55 -9.30 -4.87
C ASP A 177 21.07 -9.69 -5.02
N GLN A 178 20.24 -8.69 -5.30
CA GLN A 178 18.83 -8.90 -5.58
C GLN A 178 18.67 -9.70 -6.89
N PRO A 179 18.00 -10.86 -6.86
CA PRO A 179 17.77 -11.64 -8.06
C PRO A 179 17.00 -10.85 -9.12
N PRO A 180 17.26 -11.05 -10.43
CA PRO A 180 16.46 -10.44 -11.48
C PRO A 180 14.97 -10.75 -11.31
N GLY A 181 14.13 -9.72 -11.25
CA GLY A 181 12.68 -9.86 -11.09
C GLY A 181 12.20 -10.20 -9.68
N SER A 182 13.10 -10.29 -8.69
CA SER A 182 12.73 -10.37 -7.28
C SER A 182 12.48 -8.98 -6.73
N HIS A 183 11.46 -8.82 -5.90
CA HIS A 183 11.21 -7.61 -5.10
C HIS A 183 11.66 -7.75 -3.64
N THR A 184 12.25 -8.90 -3.30
CA THR A 184 12.80 -9.15 -1.97
C THR A 184 14.27 -8.76 -1.86
N VAL A 185 14.65 -8.06 -0.79
CA VAL A 185 16.04 -7.74 -0.44
C VAL A 185 16.36 -8.22 0.96
N THR A 186 17.32 -9.12 1.10
CA THR A 186 17.77 -9.59 2.42
C THR A 186 18.89 -8.70 2.95
N VAL A 187 18.68 -8.15 4.15
CA VAL A 187 19.55 -7.17 4.79
C VAL A 187 20.01 -7.72 6.15
N VAL A 188 21.29 -7.52 6.46
CA VAL A 188 21.82 -7.66 7.82
C VAL A 188 21.78 -6.28 8.47
N TRP A 189 20.92 -6.11 9.46
CA TRP A 189 20.73 -4.83 10.16
C TRP A 189 21.80 -4.64 11.24
N ASP A 190 22.01 -3.40 11.65
CA ASP A 190 23.05 -3.04 12.63
C ASP A 190 22.82 -3.61 14.02
N ASP A 191 21.57 -3.90 14.37
CA ASP A 191 21.20 -4.60 15.59
C ASP A 191 21.56 -6.10 15.57
N GLY A 192 22.07 -6.59 14.42
CA GLY A 192 22.46 -7.98 14.19
C GLY A 192 21.35 -8.86 13.65
N THR A 193 20.13 -8.33 13.46
CA THR A 193 19.02 -9.09 12.87
C THR A 193 19.23 -9.27 11.36
N ILE A 194 18.69 -10.37 10.83
CA ILE A 194 18.67 -10.63 9.40
C ILE A 194 17.21 -10.71 8.98
N LEU A 195 16.79 -9.74 8.18
CA LEU A 195 15.41 -9.65 7.71
C LEU A 195 15.38 -9.42 6.19
N SER A 196 14.32 -9.91 5.56
CA SER A 196 14.08 -9.69 4.14
C SER A 196 12.97 -8.68 3.95
N MET A 197 13.28 -7.60 3.26
CA MET A 197 12.33 -6.55 2.88
C MET A 197 11.57 -6.94 1.63
N LEU A 198 10.26 -6.74 1.60
CA LEU A 198 9.37 -7.02 0.47
C LEU A 198 8.96 -5.70 -0.21
N LEU A 199 9.80 -5.24 -1.15
CA LEU A 199 9.67 -3.90 -1.75
C LEU A 199 8.41 -3.71 -2.60
N ASP A 200 7.69 -4.78 -2.93
CA ASP A 200 6.40 -4.77 -3.64
C ASP A 200 5.19 -4.90 -2.70
N CYS A 201 5.40 -5.14 -1.41
CA CYS A 201 4.34 -5.35 -0.42
C CYS A 201 4.11 -4.18 0.52
N GLY A 202 4.94 -3.15 0.50
CA GLY A 202 4.78 -1.98 1.35
C GLY A 202 6.09 -1.47 1.90
N ASP A 203 7.05 -2.37 2.13
CA ASP A 203 8.38 -2.05 2.64
C ASP A 203 9.16 -1.06 1.77
N GLY A 204 9.75 -0.06 2.43
CA GLY A 204 10.64 0.92 1.82
C GLY A 204 12.02 0.85 2.44
N ILE A 205 13.06 0.73 1.60
CA ILE A 205 14.44 0.97 2.02
C ILE A 205 15.10 1.99 1.11
N ARG A 206 15.81 2.93 1.71
CA ARG A 206 16.59 3.94 0.99
C ARG A 206 18.05 3.58 1.02
N LEU A 207 18.71 3.67 -0.13
CA LEU A 207 20.17 3.55 -0.17
C LEU A 207 20.84 4.75 0.50
N LEU A 208 21.81 4.47 1.37
CA LEU A 208 22.72 5.44 1.95
C LEU A 208 24.04 5.49 1.17
N THR A 209 24.67 4.33 1.00
CA THR A 209 26.00 4.20 0.40
C THR A 209 26.03 2.98 -0.51
N PRO A 210 26.44 3.09 -1.78
CA PRO A 210 26.62 1.93 -2.66
C PRO A 210 27.77 1.04 -2.15
N SER A 211 27.72 -0.25 -2.46
CA SER A 211 28.82 -1.18 -2.23
C SER A 211 30.13 -0.63 -2.84
N PRO A 212 31.29 -0.75 -2.16
CA PRO A 212 32.57 -0.28 -2.68
C PRO A 212 32.98 -0.97 -4.00
N ASP A 213 32.45 -2.16 -4.27
CA ASP A 213 32.64 -2.89 -5.54
C ASP A 213 31.77 -2.34 -6.69
N ALA A 214 30.89 -1.37 -6.42
CA ALA A 214 30.21 -0.60 -7.45
C ALA A 214 31.15 0.48 -8.01
N THR A 215 32.30 0.06 -8.56
CA THR A 215 33.19 0.97 -9.27
C THR A 215 32.47 1.53 -10.49
N THR A 216 32.34 2.85 -10.53
CA THR A 216 31.91 3.64 -11.69
C THR A 216 32.71 3.22 -12.92
N PRO A 217 32.10 2.83 -14.05
CA PRO A 217 32.82 2.74 -15.30
C PRO A 217 33.06 4.17 -15.80
N GLY A 218 34.23 4.73 -15.45
CA GLY A 218 34.68 5.99 -16.05
C GLY A 218 35.49 6.89 -15.14
N GLU A 219 36.64 6.44 -14.65
CA GLU A 219 37.81 7.33 -14.55
C GLU A 219 39.10 6.49 -14.52
N GLN A 220 39.49 5.96 -15.68
CA GLN A 220 40.87 5.57 -15.92
C GLN A 220 41.33 6.16 -17.25
N SER A 221 42.14 7.21 -17.13
CA SER A 221 43.23 7.61 -18.03
C SER A 221 42.96 7.69 -19.54
N ARG A 222 42.83 8.92 -20.07
CA ARG A 222 43.93 9.59 -20.79
C ARG A 222 43.64 11.05 -21.09
#